data_AF-A0A0M3HGZ5-F1
#
_entry.id   AF-A0A0M3HGZ5-F1
#
_cell.length_a   1.000
_cell.length_b   1.000
_cell.length_c   1.000
_cell.angle_alpha   90.00
_cell.angle_beta   90.00
_cell.angle_gamma   90.00
#
_symmetry.space_group_name_H-M   'P 1'
#
loop_
_entity.id
_entity.type
_entity.pdbx_description
1 polymer ?
#
loop_
_entity_poly.entity_id
_entity_poly.type
_entity_poly.pdbx_seq_one_letter_code
_entity_poly.pdbx_strand_id
1 'polypeptide(L)'
;MSAGVSTSQKPENMKRNRTRSIVPYEDTRVMLHPHKNNPTGYINASNVQVWCGLMPFYFEVPMGERILRYVVAQAPLRESIEDFWQMVWECGAQIIVMLCELDESKSSLAPCYWPLKTKSKMRLTDFTLTLNSTTSSKHQITSILSIKCLASGEKRAIYHLRFLDWRTGSIPESEDALLGRH
;
A
#
# COMPACT_ATOMS: atom_id res chain seq x y z
N MET A 1 2.84 25.59 -1.89
CA MET A 1 2.57 24.21 -2.32
C MET A 1 1.88 24.28 -3.67
N SER A 2 2.51 23.76 -4.71
CA SER A 2 1.92 23.73 -6.04
C SER A 2 1.32 22.34 -6.21
N ALA A 3 0.03 22.25 -6.51
CA ALA A 3 -0.67 21.00 -6.79
C ALA A 3 -0.30 20.45 -8.19
N GLY A 4 0.98 20.54 -8.56
CA GLY A 4 1.48 20.03 -9.82
C GLY A 4 1.47 18.50 -9.84
N VAL A 5 1.29 17.93 -11.03
CA VAL A 5 1.29 16.48 -11.26
C VAL A 5 2.30 16.09 -12.35
N SER A 6 3.32 16.94 -12.57
CA SER A 6 4.17 16.91 -13.75
C SER A 6 4.87 15.57 -13.98
N THR A 7 5.42 14.96 -12.92
CA THR A 7 6.13 13.68 -13.02
C THR A 7 5.20 12.54 -13.44
N SER A 8 3.98 12.50 -12.91
CA SER A 8 2.99 11.46 -13.24
C SER A 8 2.51 11.51 -14.70
N GLN A 9 2.56 12.69 -15.33
CA GLN A 9 2.09 12.93 -16.69
C GLN A 9 3.18 12.70 -17.75
N LYS A 10 4.43 12.40 -17.34
CA LYS A 10 5.49 12.05 -18.29
C LYS A 10 5.14 10.77 -19.04
N PRO A 11 5.37 10.68 -20.37
CA PRO A 11 5.00 9.51 -21.17
C PRO A 11 5.53 8.18 -20.62
N GLU A 12 6.75 8.17 -20.09
CA GLU A 12 7.39 7.00 -19.47
C GLU A 12 6.71 6.51 -18.18
N ASN A 13 6.01 7.41 -17.47
CA ASN A 13 5.34 7.16 -16.19
C ASN A 13 3.85 6.87 -16.34
N MET A 14 3.23 7.25 -17.47
CA MET A 14 1.80 7.07 -17.70
C MET A 14 1.35 5.61 -17.56
N LYS A 15 2.18 4.66 -17.99
CA LYS A 15 1.93 3.21 -17.85
C LYS A 15 1.91 2.72 -16.41
N ARG A 16 2.45 3.49 -15.46
CA ARG A 16 2.46 3.16 -14.03
C ARG A 16 1.21 3.69 -13.31
N ASN A 17 0.32 4.37 -14.02
CA ASN A 17 -0.94 4.88 -13.49
C ASN A 17 -2.10 4.00 -13.91
N ARG A 18 -2.94 3.60 -12.95
CA ARG A 18 -4.17 2.85 -13.23
C ARG A 18 -5.18 3.70 -14.01
N THR A 19 -5.27 4.99 -13.70
CA THR A 19 -6.10 5.95 -14.44
C THR A 19 -5.27 7.22 -14.72
N ARG A 20 -5.65 7.97 -15.76
CA ARG A 20 -4.97 9.23 -16.09
C ARG A 20 -5.34 10.40 -15.16
N SER A 21 -6.49 10.29 -14.50
CA SER A 21 -7.08 11.34 -13.67
C SER A 21 -6.70 11.26 -12.20
N ILE A 22 -6.33 10.07 -11.70
CA ILE A 22 -5.98 9.86 -10.29
C ILE A 22 -4.48 9.61 -10.21
N VAL A 23 -3.74 10.68 -9.89
CA VAL A 23 -2.28 10.69 -9.84
C VAL A 23 -1.81 11.47 -8.61
N PRO A 24 -0.61 11.17 -8.06
CA PRO A 24 -0.11 11.86 -6.88
C PRO A 24 0.35 13.28 -7.22
N TYR A 25 0.21 14.20 -6.26
CA TYR A 25 0.80 15.53 -6.36
C TYR A 25 2.33 15.45 -6.23
N GLU A 26 3.03 16.36 -6.90
CA GLU A 26 4.49 16.42 -6.89
C GLU A 26 5.05 16.59 -5.47
N ASP A 27 4.39 17.43 -4.67
CA ASP A 27 4.82 17.78 -3.31
C ASP A 27 4.69 16.59 -2.31
N THR A 28 3.81 15.61 -2.60
CA THR A 28 3.53 14.50 -1.67
C THR A 28 3.83 13.12 -2.24
N ARG A 29 4.15 12.99 -3.53
CA ARG A 29 4.40 11.69 -4.15
C ARG A 29 5.52 10.93 -3.43
N VAL A 30 5.39 9.62 -3.42
CA VAL A 30 6.49 8.75 -3.00
C VAL A 30 7.56 8.74 -4.10
N MET A 31 8.83 8.82 -3.66
CA MET A 31 10.01 8.81 -4.52
C MET A 31 10.81 7.54 -4.22
N LEU A 32 10.83 6.61 -5.17
CA LEU A 32 11.66 5.40 -5.05
C LEU A 32 13.08 5.66 -5.52
N HIS A 33 14.03 4.88 -5.01
CA HIS A 33 15.36 4.84 -5.61
C HIS A 33 15.26 4.33 -7.05
N PRO A 34 15.77 5.07 -8.05
CA PRO A 34 15.75 4.63 -9.43
C PRO A 34 16.44 3.29 -9.64
N HIS A 35 15.85 2.43 -10.48
CA HIS A 35 16.46 1.17 -10.90
C HIS A 35 16.25 0.93 -12.40
N LYS A 36 16.89 -0.13 -12.94
CA LYS A 36 16.95 -0.40 -14.39
C LYS A 36 15.59 -0.35 -15.10
N ASN A 37 14.53 -0.86 -14.45
CA ASN A 37 13.18 -0.93 -15.04
C ASN A 37 12.31 0.29 -14.69
N ASN A 38 12.74 1.13 -13.73
CA ASN A 38 12.07 2.35 -13.30
C ASN A 38 13.10 3.46 -13.04
N PRO A 39 13.68 4.04 -14.09
CA PRO A 39 14.73 5.06 -13.96
C PRO A 39 14.22 6.38 -13.39
N THR A 40 12.90 6.60 -13.37
CA THR A 40 12.28 7.80 -12.80
C THR A 40 12.00 7.67 -11.31
N GLY A 41 12.09 6.46 -10.73
CA GLY A 41 11.66 6.19 -9.36
C GLY A 41 10.19 6.50 -9.12
N TYR A 42 9.36 6.50 -10.18
CA TYR A 42 7.97 6.90 -10.10
C TYR A 42 7.08 5.71 -9.69
N ILE A 43 6.22 5.96 -8.71
CA ILE A 43 5.11 5.10 -8.34
C ILE A 43 3.90 5.99 -8.03
N ASN A 44 2.70 5.53 -8.38
CA ASN A 44 1.46 6.25 -8.06
C ASN A 44 1.08 6.00 -6.59
N ALA A 45 1.72 6.76 -5.71
CA ALA A 45 1.49 6.78 -4.29
C ALA A 45 1.84 8.15 -3.70
N SER A 46 1.17 8.52 -2.61
CA SER A 46 1.36 9.78 -1.88
C SER A 46 1.61 9.54 -0.40
N ASN A 47 2.54 10.32 0.16
CA ASN A 47 2.72 10.45 1.60
C ASN A 47 1.59 11.34 2.16
N VAL A 48 0.90 10.83 3.17
CA VAL A 48 -0.17 11.55 3.87
C VAL A 48 0.22 11.66 5.34
N GLN A 49 0.21 12.88 5.87
CA GLN A 49 0.41 13.14 7.29
C GLN A 49 -0.90 13.69 7.85
N VAL A 50 -1.39 13.07 8.92
CA VAL A 50 -2.59 13.50 9.62
C VAL A 50 -2.18 13.91 11.03
N TRP A 51 -2.47 15.15 11.38
CA TRP A 51 -2.27 15.64 12.74
C TRP A 51 -3.46 15.19 13.60
N CYS A 52 -3.19 14.36 14.59
CA CYS A 52 -4.17 13.88 15.55
C CYS A 52 -3.86 14.49 16.92
N GLY A 53 -4.60 15.55 17.23
CA GLY A 53 -4.65 16.19 18.52
C GLY A 53 -5.90 17.06 18.56
N LEU A 54 -6.73 16.90 19.59
CA LEU A 54 -7.61 17.99 19.98
C LEU A 54 -6.69 18.97 20.72
N MET A 55 -6.72 20.25 20.37
CA MET A 55 -6.44 21.25 21.39
C MET A 55 -7.72 21.34 22.21
N PRO A 56 -7.85 20.70 23.39
CA PRO A 56 -8.99 20.97 24.23
C PRO A 56 -8.92 22.45 24.62
N PHE A 57 -9.82 23.26 24.07
CA PHE A 57 -9.96 24.68 24.43
C PHE A 57 -10.30 24.88 25.93
N TYR A 58 -10.58 23.79 26.67
CA TYR A 58 -11.09 23.80 28.04
C TYR A 58 -10.46 22.78 29.01
N PHE A 59 -9.46 21.98 28.62
CA PHE A 59 -8.86 20.99 29.53
C PHE A 59 -7.33 20.99 29.45
N GLU A 60 -6.66 21.24 30.58
CA GLU A 60 -5.20 21.18 30.75
C GLU A 60 -4.64 19.73 30.74
N VAL A 61 -5.19 18.86 29.90
CA VAL A 61 -4.61 17.52 29.69
C VAL A 61 -3.91 17.55 28.33
N PRO A 62 -2.57 17.58 28.29
CA PRO A 62 -1.85 17.48 27.03
C PRO A 62 -2.06 16.06 26.47
N MET A 63 -3.09 15.88 25.63
CA MET A 63 -3.06 14.77 24.68
C MET A 63 -1.91 15.07 23.73
N GLY A 64 -0.80 14.34 23.90
CA GLY A 64 0.42 14.56 23.14
C GLY A 64 0.12 14.61 21.64
N GLU A 65 0.62 15.66 20.98
CA GLU A 65 0.47 15.84 19.54
C GLU A 65 0.97 14.58 18.82
N ARG A 66 0.08 13.87 18.12
CA ARG A 66 0.44 12.66 17.39
C ARG A 66 0.28 12.89 15.91
N ILE A 67 1.37 12.80 15.16
CA ILE A 67 1.34 12.82 13.70
C ILE A 67 1.26 11.37 13.21
N LEU A 68 0.16 11.02 12.56
CA LEU A 68 0.00 9.74 11.86
C LEU A 68 0.56 9.89 10.44
N ARG A 69 1.36 8.92 9.99
CA ARG A 69 1.96 8.89 8.66
C ARG A 69 1.44 7.70 7.90
N TYR A 70 0.93 7.94 6.70
CA TYR A 70 0.40 6.94 5.80
C TYR A 70 1.03 7.08 4.41
N VAL A 71 1.13 5.95 3.71
CA VAL A 71 1.31 5.94 2.27
C VAL A 71 0.00 5.48 1.66
N VAL A 72 -0.61 6.35 0.87
CA VAL A 72 -1.81 6.03 0.10
C VAL A 72 -1.37 5.72 -1.32
N ALA A 73 -1.65 4.52 -1.80
CA ALA A 73 -1.20 4.05 -3.11
C ALA A 73 -2.36 3.46 -3.90
N GLN A 74 -2.27 3.53 -5.23
CA GLN A 74 -3.15 2.73 -6.08
C GLN A 74 -2.89 1.23 -5.84
N ALA A 75 -3.89 0.39 -6.14
CA ALA A 75 -3.67 -1.04 -6.24
C ALA A 75 -2.57 -1.33 -7.29
N PRO A 76 -1.53 -2.14 -6.97
CA PRO A 76 -0.42 -2.39 -7.87
C PRO A 76 -0.87 -2.81 -9.27
N LEU A 77 -0.16 -2.39 -10.30
CA LEU A 77 -0.31 -2.93 -11.66
C LEU A 77 0.69 -4.07 -11.85
N ARG A 78 0.51 -4.92 -12.88
CA ARG A 78 1.41 -6.07 -13.11
C ARG A 78 2.86 -5.60 -13.30
N GLU A 79 3.02 -4.52 -14.03
CA GLU A 79 4.26 -3.82 -14.35
C GLU A 79 4.85 -2.99 -13.20
N SER A 80 4.11 -2.84 -12.10
CA SER A 80 4.52 -2.07 -10.92
C SER A 80 4.53 -2.87 -9.62
N ILE A 81 4.45 -4.21 -9.69
CA ILE A 81 4.53 -5.08 -8.51
C ILE A 81 5.90 -4.92 -7.82
N GLU A 82 6.98 -4.86 -8.60
CA GLU A 82 8.33 -4.65 -8.06
C GLU A 82 8.45 -3.29 -7.38
N ASP A 83 7.99 -2.23 -8.05
CA ASP A 83 7.96 -0.85 -7.52
C ASP A 83 7.19 -0.80 -6.18
N PHE A 84 6.07 -1.52 -6.08
CA PHE A 84 5.25 -1.54 -4.87
C PHE A 84 5.99 -2.19 -3.69
N TRP A 85 6.70 -3.29 -3.89
CA TRP A 85 7.45 -3.92 -2.81
C TRP A 85 8.74 -3.17 -2.46
N GLN A 86 9.35 -2.51 -3.44
CA GLN A 86 10.43 -1.55 -3.20
C GLN A 86 9.91 -0.40 -2.32
N MET A 87 8.75 0.17 -2.63
CA MET A 87 8.10 1.19 -1.80
C MET A 87 7.88 0.73 -0.36
N VAL A 88 7.29 -0.45 -0.17
CA VAL A 88 7.06 -1.03 1.16
C VAL A 88 8.37 -1.16 1.95
N TRP A 89 9.44 -1.59 1.27
CA TRP A 89 10.75 -1.74 1.88
C TRP A 89 11.40 -0.39 2.24
N GLU A 90 11.45 0.56 1.31
CA GLU A 90 12.11 1.85 1.48
C GLU A 90 11.40 2.75 2.49
N CYS A 91 10.06 2.74 2.50
CA CYS A 91 9.27 3.47 3.48
C CYS A 91 9.27 2.81 4.87
N GLY A 92 9.84 1.61 5.02
CA GLY A 92 9.83 0.85 6.27
C GLY A 92 8.42 0.44 6.71
N ALA A 93 7.48 0.29 5.77
CA ALA A 93 6.11 -0.06 6.08
C ALA A 93 6.03 -1.49 6.64
N GLN A 94 5.35 -1.66 7.78
CA GLN A 94 5.13 -2.97 8.41
C GLN A 94 3.72 -3.50 8.17
N ILE A 95 2.79 -2.60 7.81
CA ILE A 95 1.37 -2.91 7.69
C ILE A 95 0.91 -2.43 6.31
N ILE A 96 0.22 -3.31 5.59
CA ILE A 96 -0.47 -3.01 4.33
C ILE A 96 -1.96 -3.24 4.58
N VAL A 97 -2.77 -2.22 4.28
CA VAL A 97 -4.23 -2.32 4.32
C VAL A 97 -4.74 -2.30 2.87
N MET A 98 -5.35 -3.40 2.44
CA MET A 98 -5.92 -3.57 1.11
C MET A 98 -7.45 -3.45 1.19
N LEU A 99 -7.98 -2.42 0.55
CA LEU A 99 -9.40 -2.06 0.51
C LEU A 99 -10.06 -2.33 -0.84
N CYS A 100 -9.45 -3.17 -1.69
CA CYS A 100 -9.97 -3.51 -3.01
C CYS A 100 -10.05 -5.02 -3.21
N GLU A 101 -10.90 -5.44 -4.13
CA GLU A 101 -11.10 -6.85 -4.47
C GLU A 101 -9.92 -7.43 -5.26
N LEU A 102 -9.65 -8.71 -5.01
CA LEU A 102 -8.75 -9.53 -5.83
C LEU A 102 -9.63 -10.38 -6.75
N ASP A 103 -9.55 -10.16 -8.05
CA ASP A 103 -10.25 -11.01 -9.03
C ASP A 103 -9.24 -11.59 -10.03
N GLU A 104 -9.09 -12.91 -10.05
CA GLU A 104 -8.17 -13.62 -10.95
C GLU A 104 -8.77 -13.82 -12.36
N SER A 105 -10.05 -13.47 -12.58
CA SER A 105 -10.84 -13.90 -13.74
C SER A 105 -10.84 -12.97 -14.96
N LYS A 106 -9.81 -12.09 -15.08
CA LYS A 106 -9.40 -11.31 -16.29
C LYS A 106 -9.79 -9.82 -16.36
N SER A 107 -10.41 -9.25 -15.32
CA SER A 107 -10.62 -7.79 -15.21
C SER A 107 -10.34 -7.26 -13.80
N SER A 108 -9.15 -7.55 -13.26
CA SER A 108 -8.80 -7.26 -11.87
C SER A 108 -8.57 -5.76 -11.60
N LEU A 109 -9.09 -5.27 -10.47
CA LEU A 109 -8.58 -4.04 -9.83
C LEU A 109 -7.19 -4.22 -9.23
N ALA A 110 -6.76 -5.44 -8.90
CA ALA A 110 -5.40 -5.71 -8.44
C ALA A 110 -4.93 -7.10 -8.91
N PRO A 111 -3.81 -7.23 -9.65
CA PRO A 111 -3.15 -8.50 -9.84
C PRO A 111 -2.64 -9.02 -8.48
N CYS A 112 -2.48 -10.34 -8.39
CA CYS A 112 -1.87 -10.96 -7.23
C CYS A 112 -0.40 -10.51 -7.10
N TYR A 113 -0.11 -9.70 -6.06
CA TYR A 113 1.21 -9.15 -5.80
C TYR A 113 1.91 -9.79 -4.59
N TRP A 114 1.35 -10.84 -4.01
CA TRP A 114 1.94 -11.58 -2.89
C TRP A 114 1.69 -13.09 -3.03
N PRO A 115 2.48 -13.96 -2.38
CA PRO A 115 2.22 -15.40 -2.40
C PRO A 115 0.90 -15.75 -1.71
N LEU A 116 0.01 -16.49 -2.39
CA LEU A 116 -1.30 -16.89 -1.85
C LEU A 116 -1.30 -18.21 -1.07
N LYS A 117 -0.29 -19.04 -1.27
CA LYS A 117 -0.20 -20.37 -0.63
C LYS A 117 0.78 -20.30 0.54
N THR A 118 0.37 -20.81 1.70
CA THR A 118 1.21 -20.83 2.90
C THR A 118 2.55 -21.53 2.61
N LYS A 119 3.65 -20.94 3.09
CA LYS A 119 5.05 -21.30 2.82
C LYS A 119 5.50 -21.15 1.36
N SER A 120 4.64 -20.72 0.45
CA SER A 120 5.05 -20.41 -0.92
C SER A 120 5.81 -19.09 -0.98
N LYS A 121 6.64 -18.96 -2.00
CA LYS A 121 7.50 -17.81 -2.23
C LYS A 121 7.15 -17.14 -3.54
N MET A 122 7.19 -15.82 -3.55
CA MET A 122 7.17 -15.01 -4.76
C MET A 122 8.52 -14.31 -4.87
N ARG A 123 9.23 -14.54 -5.96
CA ARG A 123 10.54 -13.92 -6.21
C ARG A 123 10.36 -12.70 -7.09
N LEU A 124 10.87 -11.58 -6.62
CA LEU A 124 11.01 -10.31 -7.35
C LEU A 124 12.50 -10.10 -7.65
N THR A 125 12.83 -9.05 -8.41
CA THR A 125 14.22 -8.71 -8.74
C THR A 125 15.10 -8.60 -7.49
N ASP A 126 14.72 -7.75 -6.53
CA ASP A 126 15.54 -7.46 -5.33
C ASP A 126 15.03 -8.13 -4.04
N PHE A 127 13.84 -8.73 -4.10
CA PHE A 127 13.15 -9.25 -2.93
C PHE A 127 12.63 -10.67 -3.10
N THR A 128 12.54 -11.40 -2.01
CA THR A 128 11.75 -12.64 -1.94
C THR A 128 10.69 -12.50 -0.88
N LEU A 129 9.43 -12.68 -1.29
CA LEU A 129 8.27 -12.68 -0.42
C LEU A 129 7.95 -14.11 -0.02
N THR A 130 7.57 -14.35 1.23
CA THR A 130 7.09 -15.65 1.71
C THR A 130 5.82 -15.45 2.52
N LEU A 131 4.78 -16.23 2.23
CA LEU A 131 3.58 -16.25 3.08
C LEU A 131 3.83 -17.19 4.27
N ASN A 132 3.83 -16.64 5.49
CA ASN A 132 4.06 -17.44 6.69
C ASN A 132 2.76 -18.04 7.21
N SER A 133 1.70 -17.23 7.30
CA SER A 133 0.39 -17.64 7.80
C SER A 133 -0.70 -16.70 7.30
N THR A 134 -1.93 -17.20 7.33
CA THR A 134 -3.14 -16.43 7.05
C THR A 134 -4.20 -16.77 8.07
N THR A 135 -4.85 -15.76 8.60
CA THR A 135 -6.00 -15.88 9.50
C THR A 135 -7.18 -15.16 8.85
N SER A 136 -8.34 -15.81 8.81
CA SER A 136 -9.58 -15.22 8.28
C SER A 136 -10.55 -14.96 9.43
N SER A 137 -11.17 -13.80 9.41
CA SER A 137 -12.39 -13.49 10.15
C SER A 137 -13.55 -13.31 9.17
N LYS A 138 -14.71 -12.89 9.68
CA LYS A 138 -15.93 -12.66 8.87
C LYS A 138 -15.71 -11.57 7.81
N HIS A 139 -15.05 -10.47 8.19
CA HIS A 139 -14.95 -9.26 7.36
C HIS A 139 -13.53 -8.96 6.86
N GLN A 140 -12.53 -9.73 7.32
CA GLN A 140 -11.13 -9.45 7.06
C GLN A 140 -10.29 -10.72 6.94
N ILE A 141 -9.27 -10.66 6.09
CA ILE A 141 -8.19 -11.65 6.06
C ILE A 141 -6.89 -10.95 6.43
N THR A 142 -6.19 -11.48 7.43
CA THR A 142 -4.85 -11.03 7.83
C THR A 142 -3.82 -12.08 7.42
N SER A 143 -2.86 -11.67 6.60
CA SER A 143 -1.74 -12.51 6.17
C SER A 143 -0.43 -11.97 6.73
N ILE A 144 0.39 -12.85 7.31
CA ILE A 144 1.73 -12.50 7.78
C ILE A 144 2.72 -12.91 6.70
N LEU A 145 3.31 -11.91 6.05
CA LEU A 145 4.29 -12.06 5.01
C LEU A 145 5.70 -11.81 5.57
N SER A 146 6.69 -12.45 4.96
CA SER A 146 8.10 -12.09 5.12
C SER A 146 8.62 -11.50 3.83
N ILE A 147 9.24 -10.32 3.87
CA ILE A 147 10.04 -9.78 2.77
C ILE A 147 11.52 -9.93 3.11
N LYS A 148 12.29 -10.56 2.22
CA LYS A 148 13.75 -10.67 2.32
C LYS A 148 14.41 -9.86 1.23
N CYS A 149 15.26 -8.91 1.57
CA CYS A 149 16.13 -8.22 0.62
C CYS A 149 17.26 -9.16 0.20
N LEU A 150 17.45 -9.34 -1.11
CA LEU A 150 18.46 -10.25 -1.65
C LEU A 150 19.88 -9.69 -1.54
N ALA A 151 20.04 -8.37 -1.61
CA ALA A 151 21.34 -7.71 -1.52
C ALA A 151 21.90 -7.71 -0.08
N SER A 152 21.09 -7.35 0.91
CA SER A 152 21.53 -7.29 2.31
C SER A 152 21.30 -8.59 3.09
N GLY A 153 20.40 -9.46 2.61
CA GLY A 153 19.94 -10.63 3.35
C GLY A 153 18.94 -10.32 4.48
N GLU A 154 18.69 -9.03 4.76
CA GLU A 154 17.76 -8.56 5.79
C GLU A 154 16.34 -9.06 5.52
N LYS A 155 15.63 -9.43 6.58
CA LYS A 155 14.26 -9.93 6.52
C LYS A 155 13.35 -9.12 7.43
N ARG A 156 12.20 -8.67 6.91
CA ARG A 156 11.16 -7.96 7.65
C ARG A 156 9.83 -8.69 7.59
N ALA A 157 9.06 -8.61 8.67
CA ALA A 157 7.69 -9.10 8.70
C ALA A 157 6.73 -8.00 8.22
N ILE A 158 5.74 -8.38 7.42
CA ILE A 158 4.71 -7.49 6.89
C ILE A 158 3.34 -8.08 7.21
N TYR A 159 2.49 -7.29 7.84
CA TYR A 159 1.09 -7.63 8.10
C TYR A 159 0.26 -7.10 6.94
N HIS A 160 -0.37 -8.00 6.20
CA HIS A 160 -1.24 -7.69 5.08
C HIS A 160 -2.68 -7.92 5.49
N LEU A 161 -3.42 -6.84 5.70
CA LEU A 161 -4.82 -6.85 6.10
C LEU A 161 -5.66 -6.56 4.88
N ARG A 162 -6.57 -7.47 4.55
CA ARG A 162 -7.44 -7.37 3.39
C ARG A 162 -8.88 -7.37 3.84
N PHE A 163 -9.59 -6.30 3.53
CA PHE A 163 -11.00 -6.17 3.82
C PHE A 163 -11.83 -6.90 2.75
N LEU A 164 -12.84 -7.67 3.15
CA LEU A 164 -13.62 -8.51 2.23
C LEU A 164 -14.88 -7.82 1.71
N ASP A 165 -15.51 -6.98 2.51
CA ASP A 165 -16.87 -6.48 2.24
C ASP A 165 -16.90 -5.05 1.69
N TRP A 166 -15.79 -4.58 1.13
CA TRP A 166 -15.73 -3.28 0.46
C TRP A 166 -15.77 -3.49 -1.05
N ARG A 167 -16.97 -3.57 -1.60
CA ARG A 167 -17.16 -3.63 -3.05
C ARG A 167 -16.82 -2.29 -3.68
N THR A 168 -16.31 -2.32 -4.90
CA THR A 168 -15.89 -1.09 -5.59
C THR A 168 -17.10 -0.21 -5.88
N GLY A 169 -17.05 1.05 -5.41
CA GLY A 169 -18.18 1.99 -5.52
C GLY A 169 -19.28 1.78 -4.48
N SER A 170 -19.08 0.91 -3.49
CA SER A 170 -19.99 0.75 -2.34
C SER A 170 -19.39 1.34 -1.07
N ILE A 171 -20.23 1.39 -0.03
CA ILE A 171 -19.82 1.58 1.36
C ILE A 171 -19.82 0.22 2.08
N PRO A 172 -19.10 0.06 3.20
CA PRO A 172 -19.24 -1.11 4.07
C PRO A 172 -20.69 -1.33 4.49
N GLU A 173 -21.09 -2.59 4.65
CA GLU A 173 -22.46 -2.95 5.05
C GLU A 173 -22.83 -2.45 6.46
N SER A 174 -21.84 -2.29 7.34
CA SER A 174 -22.02 -1.72 8.68
C SER A 174 -20.74 -1.11 9.23
N GLU A 175 -20.87 -0.27 10.25
CA GLU A 175 -19.74 0.25 11.04
C GLU A 175 -18.95 -0.88 11.72
N ASP A 176 -19.65 -1.92 12.20
CA ASP A 176 -19.01 -3.08 12.85
C ASP A 176 -18.12 -3.86 11.90
N ALA A 177 -18.54 -3.99 10.63
CA ALA A 177 -17.71 -4.61 9.60
C ALA A 177 -16.40 -3.83 9.44
N LEU A 178 -16.48 -2.49 9.32
CA LEU A 178 -15.31 -1.62 9.18
C LEU A 178 -14.39 -1.64 10.41
N LEU A 179 -14.97 -1.66 11.61
CA LEU A 179 -14.24 -1.66 12.88
C LEU A 179 -13.73 -3.06 13.27
N GLY A 180 -14.15 -4.11 12.57
CA GLY A 180 -13.83 -5.49 12.89
C GLY A 180 -14.40 -5.94 14.24
N ARG A 181 -15.53 -5.38 14.66
CA ARG A 181 -16.23 -5.76 15.90
C ARG A 181 -17.17 -6.95 15.65
N HIS A 182 -17.26 -7.83 16.63
CA HIS A 182 -18.19 -8.95 16.68
C HIS A 182 -19.41 -8.59 17.51
#